data_AF-A0A7X7DRC2-F1
#
_entry.id   AF-A0A7X7DRC2-F1
#
_cell.length_a   1.000
_cell.length_b   1.000
_cell.length_c   1.000
_cell.angle_alpha   90.00
_cell.angle_beta   90.00
_cell.angle_gamma   90.00
#
_symmetry.space_group_name_H-M   'P 1'
#
loop_
_entity.id
_entity.type
_entity.pdbx_description
1 polymer ?
#
loop_
_entity_poly.entity_id
_entity_poly.type
_entity_poly.pdbx_seq_one_letter_code
_entity_poly.pdbx_strand_id
1 'polypeptide(L)'
;MRIPALTLTVLIMISTMMFTGCQLDLMSSIEIEDDPVVVVTNPPQVYHVNAYVDIPFPVRELIANRVKGYSMPPVDRYGYVLYPTDVIKDGNNIPSYVKADINGDGYYDYAYMFSIVSYDRNYWRLTTKLIIVTSNAYGYEIGTEINLGTVSGPTSKPVEEYWGIRLLKSGTHTVTVTKNGYEKETIVELKYDGIYLASIDPAERSVFYADNNGVHELALDMGSIAKKAADRADRVIMVK
;
A
#
# COMPACT_ATOMS: atom_id res chain seq x y z
N MET A 1 19.75 -70.54 -4.12
CA MET A 1 20.12 -69.11 -4.12
C MET A 1 18.82 -68.34 -4.26
N ARG A 2 18.32 -67.75 -3.16
CA ARG A 2 17.01 -67.08 -3.10
C ARG A 2 17.19 -65.56 -3.12
N ILE A 3 16.33 -64.92 -3.89
CA ILE A 3 15.96 -63.49 -3.92
C ILE A 3 14.60 -63.39 -3.14
N PRO A 4 14.00 -62.25 -2.70
CA PRO A 4 14.39 -60.82 -2.60
C PRO A 4 14.05 -60.09 -1.24
N ALA A 5 14.54 -58.84 -1.14
CA ALA A 5 13.90 -57.56 -0.74
C ALA A 5 13.26 -57.25 0.64
N LEU A 6 13.58 -56.00 1.05
CA LEU A 6 12.85 -54.95 1.79
C LEU A 6 12.80 -54.95 3.34
N THR A 7 13.47 -53.91 3.89
CA THR A 7 13.08 -52.95 4.96
C THR A 7 12.37 -53.42 6.24
N LEU A 8 12.83 -52.91 7.40
CA LEU A 8 12.09 -52.05 8.36
C LEU A 8 12.41 -52.33 9.85
N THR A 9 12.53 -51.23 10.62
CA THR A 9 12.25 -51.07 12.07
C THR A 9 13.03 -51.86 13.12
N VAL A 10 13.75 -51.12 13.96
CA VAL A 10 14.12 -51.54 15.31
C VAL A 10 13.10 -50.91 16.28
N LEU A 11 12.24 -51.75 16.84
CA LEU A 11 11.44 -51.47 18.03
C LEU A 11 11.27 -52.77 18.81
N ILE A 12 12.00 -52.97 19.90
CA ILE A 12 11.64 -53.99 20.90
C ILE A 12 11.89 -53.43 22.31
N MET A 13 10.78 -53.31 23.04
CA MET A 13 10.66 -53.18 24.48
C MET A 13 11.17 -54.44 25.19
N ILE A 14 11.77 -54.30 26.37
CA ILE A 14 11.84 -55.35 27.41
C ILE A 14 11.52 -54.63 28.74
N SER A 15 10.27 -54.67 29.17
CA SER A 15 9.62 -55.65 30.06
C SER A 15 10.16 -55.66 31.50
N THR A 16 9.30 -55.17 32.39
CA THR A 16 9.28 -55.23 33.84
C THR A 16 9.42 -56.65 34.41
N MET A 17 10.23 -56.81 35.47
CA MET A 17 9.99 -57.82 36.50
C MET A 17 10.41 -57.31 37.88
N MET A 18 9.54 -57.60 38.84
CA MET A 18 9.46 -57.10 40.20
C MET A 18 10.44 -57.80 41.15
N PHE A 19 10.89 -57.13 42.23
CA PHE A 19 10.47 -57.41 43.62
C PHE A 19 11.32 -56.60 44.63
N THR A 20 10.59 -55.87 45.46
CA THR A 20 10.84 -55.21 46.76
C THR A 20 12.12 -55.49 47.55
N GLY A 21 12.73 -54.40 48.06
CA GLY A 21 13.57 -54.43 49.26
C GLY A 21 14.32 -53.13 49.56
N CYS A 22 13.72 -52.27 50.39
CA CYS A 22 14.33 -51.13 51.11
C CYS A 22 14.91 -49.92 50.34
N GLN A 23 14.65 -48.76 50.96
CA GLN A 23 14.88 -47.37 50.59
C GLN A 23 16.34 -46.89 50.71
N LEU A 24 16.63 -45.82 49.94
CA LEU A 24 17.58 -44.70 50.17
C LEU A 24 19.06 -45.08 50.39
N ASP A 25 20.06 -44.42 49.83
CA ASP A 25 20.20 -43.12 49.19
C ASP A 25 21.60 -43.12 48.54
N LEU A 26 21.76 -42.51 47.37
CA LEU A 26 22.81 -41.52 47.09
C LEU A 26 22.68 -41.10 45.63
N MET A 27 21.98 -39.99 45.43
CA MET A 27 22.03 -39.19 44.23
C MET A 27 23.48 -38.76 43.97
N SER A 28 24.06 -39.14 42.84
CA SER A 28 25.09 -38.34 42.19
C SER A 28 24.42 -37.58 41.04
N SER A 29 24.08 -36.32 41.28
CA SER A 29 23.67 -35.38 40.26
C SER A 29 24.83 -35.16 39.29
N ILE A 30 24.72 -35.67 38.07
CA ILE A 30 25.50 -35.20 36.94
C ILE A 30 24.85 -33.87 36.54
N GLU A 31 25.49 -32.76 36.89
CA GLU A 31 25.18 -31.46 36.27
C GLU A 31 25.66 -31.53 34.83
N ILE A 32 24.71 -31.62 33.90
CA ILE A 32 24.96 -31.30 32.50
C ILE A 32 24.93 -29.76 32.46
N GLU A 33 26.10 -29.13 32.33
CA GLU A 33 26.16 -27.73 31.90
C GLU A 33 25.60 -27.67 30.48
N ASP A 34 24.31 -27.36 30.37
CA ASP A 34 23.75 -26.89 29.11
C ASP A 34 24.39 -25.53 28.83
N ASP A 35 25.35 -25.50 27.90
CA ASP A 35 25.87 -24.27 27.33
C ASP A 35 24.67 -23.40 26.91
N PRO A 36 24.60 -22.12 27.32
CA PRO A 36 23.48 -21.26 26.97
C PRO A 36 23.39 -21.17 25.46
N VAL A 37 22.30 -21.70 24.89
CA VAL A 37 21.93 -21.47 23.50
C VAL A 37 21.63 -19.98 23.37
N VAL A 38 22.63 -19.22 22.91
CA VAL A 38 22.44 -17.82 22.52
C VAL A 38 21.60 -17.82 21.25
N VAL A 39 20.29 -17.69 21.42
CA VAL A 39 19.40 -17.38 20.31
C VAL A 39 19.70 -15.95 19.89
N VAL A 40 20.55 -15.79 18.89
CA VAL A 40 20.71 -14.51 18.19
C VAL A 40 19.43 -14.29 17.40
N THR A 41 18.43 -13.69 18.05
CA THR A 41 17.34 -13.07 17.32
C THR A 41 17.95 -11.87 16.60
N ASN A 42 17.97 -11.91 15.27
CA ASN A 42 18.17 -10.66 14.53
C ASN A 42 17.13 -9.67 15.08
N PRO A 43 17.52 -8.43 15.41
CA PRO A 43 16.54 -7.43 15.79
C PRO A 43 15.45 -7.41 14.70
N PRO A 44 14.16 -7.29 15.07
CA PRO A 44 13.08 -7.29 14.10
C PRO A 44 13.43 -6.28 13.00
N GLN A 45 13.42 -6.71 11.73
CA GLN A 45 13.72 -5.80 10.63
C GLN A 45 12.70 -4.67 10.68
N VAL A 46 13.17 -3.46 11.03
CA VAL A 46 12.30 -2.30 11.14
C VAL A 46 12.19 -1.68 9.76
N TYR A 47 11.09 -1.99 9.08
CA TYR A 47 10.72 -1.31 7.85
C TYR A 47 10.19 0.08 8.18
N HIS A 48 10.86 1.12 7.70
CA HIS A 48 10.46 2.51 7.92
C HIS A 48 9.84 3.10 6.65
N VAL A 49 8.61 3.59 6.78
CA VAL A 49 7.90 4.36 5.76
C VAL A 49 7.46 5.67 6.40
N ASN A 50 7.83 6.80 5.80
CA ASN A 50 7.45 8.12 6.32
C ASN A 50 6.01 8.44 5.90
N ALA A 51 5.06 8.10 6.77
CA ALA A 51 3.63 8.28 6.54
C ALA A 51 2.91 8.83 7.78
N TYR A 52 1.80 9.53 7.56
CA TYR A 52 0.94 10.06 8.62
C TYR A 52 -0.16 9.09 9.04
N VAL A 53 -0.27 7.95 8.35
CA VAL A 53 -1.24 6.88 8.61
C VAL A 53 -0.51 5.64 9.09
N ASP A 54 -1.19 4.81 9.88
CA ASP A 54 -0.63 3.50 10.24
C ASP A 54 -0.64 2.56 9.03
N ILE A 55 0.52 2.01 8.71
CA ILE A 55 0.71 1.07 7.61
C ILE A 55 0.92 -0.31 8.22
N PRO A 56 0.05 -1.30 7.97
CA PRO A 56 0.20 -2.65 8.49
C PRO A 56 1.58 -3.22 8.17
N PHE A 57 2.16 -3.97 9.11
CA PHE A 57 3.50 -4.55 8.96
C PHE A 57 3.76 -5.25 7.59
N PRO A 58 2.90 -6.16 7.11
CA PRO A 58 3.16 -6.85 5.84
C PRO A 58 3.16 -5.89 4.63
N VAL A 59 2.34 -4.84 4.67
CA VAL A 59 2.32 -3.79 3.64
C VAL A 59 3.58 -2.91 3.74
N ARG A 60 3.99 -2.58 4.96
CA ARG A 60 5.17 -1.76 5.23
C ARG A 60 6.46 -2.44 4.75
N GLU A 61 6.59 -3.73 5.01
CA GLU A 61 7.68 -4.58 4.50
C GLU A 61 7.74 -4.53 2.97
N LEU A 62 6.58 -4.64 2.32
CA LEU A 62 6.47 -4.66 0.87
C LEU A 62 6.86 -3.33 0.20
N ILE A 63 6.52 -2.19 0.79
CA ILE A 63 6.70 -0.86 0.15
C ILE A 63 7.97 -0.12 0.60
N ALA A 64 8.57 -0.43 1.75
CA ALA A 64 9.63 0.39 2.36
C ALA A 64 10.80 0.71 1.42
N ASN A 65 11.30 -0.27 0.67
CA ASN A 65 12.38 -0.07 -0.28
C ASN A 65 11.96 0.76 -1.51
N ARG A 66 10.69 0.71 -1.91
CA ARG A 66 10.13 1.41 -3.09
C ARG A 66 9.93 2.91 -2.85
N VAL A 67 9.80 3.30 -1.58
CA VAL A 67 9.51 4.68 -1.15
C VAL A 67 10.64 5.27 -0.33
N LYS A 68 11.83 4.67 -0.36
CA LYS A 68 13.00 5.19 0.34
C LYS A 68 13.31 6.62 -0.10
N GLY A 69 13.34 7.55 0.85
CA GLY A 69 13.56 8.98 0.60
C GLY A 69 12.29 9.76 0.24
N TYR A 70 11.17 9.09 -0.01
CA TYR A 70 9.87 9.72 -0.16
C TYR A 70 9.17 9.85 1.20
N SER A 71 8.22 10.77 1.26
CA SER A 71 7.30 10.96 2.38
C SER A 71 5.88 11.05 1.86
N MET A 72 4.91 10.50 2.60
CA MET A 72 3.51 10.74 2.33
C MET A 72 3.25 12.26 2.35
N PRO A 73 2.57 12.82 1.36
CA PRO A 73 2.28 14.25 1.37
C PRO A 73 1.34 14.62 2.53
N PRO A 74 1.62 15.71 3.26
CA PRO A 74 0.72 16.20 4.29
C PRO A 74 -0.53 16.79 3.65
N VAL A 75 -1.68 16.66 4.34
CA VAL A 75 -2.99 17.08 3.82
C VAL A 75 -3.05 18.57 3.50
N ASP A 76 -2.29 19.40 4.22
CA ASP A 76 -2.22 20.85 4.01
C ASP A 76 -1.51 21.28 2.71
N ARG A 77 -0.82 20.35 2.02
CA ARG A 77 -0.20 20.60 0.71
C ARG A 77 -1.19 20.47 -0.45
N TYR A 78 -2.40 19.98 -0.21
CA TYR A 78 -3.42 19.79 -1.23
C TYR A 78 -4.33 21.00 -1.35
N GLY A 79 -4.51 21.50 -2.57
CA GLY A 79 -5.53 22.50 -2.87
C GLY A 79 -6.95 21.92 -2.80
N TYR A 80 -7.96 22.79 -2.62
CA TYR A 80 -9.38 22.42 -2.55
C TYR A 80 -9.87 21.58 -3.76
N VAL A 81 -9.25 21.78 -4.93
CA VAL A 81 -9.53 21.00 -6.15
C VAL A 81 -9.29 19.50 -5.93
N LEU A 82 -8.23 19.15 -5.20
CA LEU A 82 -7.82 17.77 -4.95
C LEU A 82 -8.47 17.19 -3.69
N TYR A 83 -8.88 18.03 -2.74
CA TYR A 83 -9.62 17.62 -1.53
C TYR A 83 -10.68 18.64 -1.12
N PRO A 84 -11.97 18.44 -1.45
CA PRO A 84 -13.02 19.34 -1.00
C PRO A 84 -13.12 19.29 0.52
N THR A 85 -12.98 20.44 1.17
CA THR A 85 -13.01 20.60 2.64
C THR A 85 -14.33 20.20 3.30
N ASP A 86 -15.35 19.91 2.50
CA ASP A 86 -16.72 19.65 2.94
C ASP A 86 -16.97 18.15 3.21
N VAL A 87 -15.97 17.30 2.92
CA VAL A 87 -16.02 15.87 3.20
C VAL A 87 -15.46 15.64 4.61
N ILE A 88 -16.32 15.10 5.48
CA ILE A 88 -16.00 14.61 6.83
C ILE A 88 -14.62 13.94 6.80
N LYS A 89 -13.75 14.27 7.77
CA LYS A 89 -12.38 13.72 7.90
C LYS A 89 -12.41 12.19 8.07
N ASP A 90 -12.54 11.47 6.97
CA ASP A 90 -12.39 10.02 6.93
C ASP A 90 -10.90 9.69 6.96
N GLY A 91 -10.41 9.22 8.10
CA GLY A 91 -9.02 8.82 8.27
C GLY A 91 -8.60 7.64 7.36
N ASN A 92 -9.56 6.94 6.76
CA ASN A 92 -9.32 5.86 5.80
C ASN A 92 -9.34 6.34 4.34
N ASN A 93 -9.66 7.62 4.10
CA ASN A 93 -9.74 8.22 2.78
C ASN A 93 -9.33 9.70 2.84
N ILE A 94 -8.02 9.91 2.69
CA ILE A 94 -7.40 11.23 2.57
C ILE A 94 -6.69 11.33 1.21
N PRO A 95 -6.31 12.53 0.75
CA PRO A 95 -5.76 12.73 -0.61
C PRO A 95 -4.49 11.94 -0.94
N SER A 96 -3.81 11.41 0.08
CA SER A 96 -2.60 10.60 -0.06
C SER A 96 -2.80 9.13 0.34
N TYR A 97 -4.00 8.74 0.78
CA TYR A 97 -4.25 7.40 1.31
C TYR A 97 -5.72 6.97 1.19
N VAL A 98 -5.94 5.79 0.63
CA VAL A 98 -7.23 5.12 0.61
C VAL A 98 -7.09 3.70 1.16
N LYS A 99 -8.05 3.29 1.99
CA LYS A 99 -8.24 1.92 2.46
C LYS A 99 -9.64 1.43 2.10
N ALA A 100 -9.73 0.38 1.28
CA ALA A 100 -10.98 -0.13 0.73
C ALA A 100 -10.83 -1.59 0.27
N ASP A 101 -11.93 -2.23 -0.16
CA ASP A 101 -11.92 -3.57 -0.78
C ASP A 101 -11.97 -3.39 -2.31
N ILE A 102 -10.80 -3.20 -2.92
CA ILE A 102 -10.63 -2.85 -4.34
C ILE A 102 -10.75 -4.11 -5.20
N ASN A 103 -10.23 -5.25 -4.73
CA ASN A 103 -10.24 -6.52 -5.45
C ASN A 103 -11.48 -7.39 -5.17
N GLY A 104 -12.28 -7.05 -4.16
CA GLY A 104 -13.54 -7.73 -3.82
C GLY A 104 -13.37 -9.03 -3.05
N ASP A 105 -12.23 -9.23 -2.39
CA ASP A 105 -11.94 -10.43 -1.59
C ASP A 105 -12.43 -10.34 -0.14
N GLY A 106 -12.97 -9.19 0.26
CA GLY A 106 -13.48 -8.92 1.61
C GLY A 106 -12.41 -8.47 2.60
N TYR A 107 -11.17 -8.28 2.17
CA TYR A 107 -10.07 -7.71 2.95
C TYR A 107 -9.75 -6.29 2.49
N TYR A 108 -8.97 -5.59 3.31
CA TYR A 108 -8.57 -4.22 3.01
C TYR A 108 -7.34 -4.19 2.11
N ASP A 109 -7.52 -3.58 0.95
CA ASP A 109 -6.49 -3.07 0.07
C ASP A 109 -6.12 -1.62 0.43
N TYR A 110 -4.99 -1.16 -0.10
CA TYR A 110 -4.46 0.16 0.22
C TYR A 110 -3.90 0.86 -1.01
N ALA A 111 -4.22 2.14 -1.15
CA ALA A 111 -3.54 3.03 -2.09
C ALA A 111 -2.81 4.11 -1.30
N TYR A 112 -1.54 4.35 -1.63
CA TYR A 112 -0.69 5.33 -0.98
C TYR A 112 -0.02 6.23 -2.01
N MET A 113 -0.02 7.53 -1.73
CA MET A 113 0.82 8.48 -2.45
C MET A 113 2.02 8.89 -1.62
N PHE A 114 3.15 9.02 -2.31
CA PHE A 114 4.42 9.43 -1.75
C PHE A 114 5.07 10.47 -2.64
N SER A 115 5.61 11.52 -2.03
CA SER A 115 6.34 12.57 -2.73
C SER A 115 7.74 12.75 -2.16
N ILE A 116 8.69 13.08 -3.04
CA ILE A 116 10.05 13.49 -2.68
C ILE A 116 10.29 14.91 -3.17
N VAL A 117 10.91 15.71 -2.31
CA VAL A 117 11.30 17.08 -2.62
C VAL A 117 12.77 17.11 -3.00
N SER A 118 13.09 17.83 -4.07
CA SER A 118 14.48 18.11 -4.46
C SER A 118 14.64 19.57 -4.90
N TYR A 119 15.85 20.09 -4.80
CA TYR A 119 16.15 21.49 -5.10
C TYR A 119 17.37 21.61 -6.00
N ASP A 120 17.36 22.60 -6.89
CA ASP A 120 18.57 23.18 -7.46
C ASP A 120 18.59 24.70 -7.24
N ARG A 121 19.54 25.41 -7.85
CA ARG A 121 19.70 26.87 -7.67
C ARG A 121 18.46 27.68 -8.05
N ASN A 122 17.66 27.19 -9.00
CA ASN A 122 16.56 27.93 -9.61
C ASN A 122 15.19 27.29 -9.34
N TYR A 123 15.15 25.98 -9.09
CA TYR A 123 13.90 25.22 -9.02
C TYR A 123 13.78 24.37 -7.75
N TRP A 124 12.59 24.44 -7.16
CA TRP A 124 12.03 23.40 -6.30
C TRP A 124 11.35 22.37 -7.21
N ARG A 125 11.66 21.08 -7.04
CA ARG A 125 10.93 19.96 -7.67
C ARG A 125 10.25 19.07 -6.65
N LEU A 126 9.05 18.62 -7.00
CA LEU A 126 8.25 17.68 -6.22
C LEU A 126 7.89 16.52 -7.15
N THR A 127 8.41 15.33 -6.83
CA THR A 127 8.19 14.10 -7.61
C THR A 127 7.26 13.19 -6.83
N THR A 128 6.15 12.79 -7.45
CA THR A 128 5.08 12.03 -6.79
C THR A 128 4.93 10.64 -7.40
N LYS A 129 4.61 9.67 -6.55
CA LYS A 129 4.36 8.27 -6.89
C LYS A 129 3.08 7.79 -6.21
N LEU A 130 2.35 6.90 -6.89
CA LEU A 130 1.23 6.14 -6.35
C LEU A 130 1.62 4.65 -6.25
N ILE A 131 1.30 4.02 -5.13
CA ILE A 131 1.42 2.57 -4.94
C ILE A 131 0.05 2.05 -4.50
N ILE A 132 -0.46 1.04 -5.20
CA ILE A 132 -1.66 0.29 -4.81
C ILE A 132 -1.23 -1.11 -4.41
N VAL A 133 -1.63 -1.52 -3.22
CA VAL A 133 -1.35 -2.81 -2.61
C VAL A 133 -2.68 -3.54 -2.46
N THR A 134 -2.73 -4.76 -2.97
CA THR A 134 -3.92 -5.60 -2.90
C THR A 134 -3.70 -6.81 -2.00
N SER A 135 -4.73 -7.25 -1.28
CA SER A 135 -4.72 -8.53 -0.58
C SER A 135 -4.87 -9.70 -1.55
N ASN A 136 -4.46 -10.86 -1.07
CA ASN A 136 -4.75 -12.15 -1.68
C ASN A 136 -4.73 -13.24 -0.60
N ALA A 137 -4.95 -14.50 -0.98
CA ALA A 137 -4.99 -15.63 -0.07
C ALA A 137 -3.69 -15.86 0.74
N TYR A 138 -2.58 -15.26 0.33
CA TYR A 138 -1.25 -15.43 0.94
C TYR A 138 -0.74 -14.17 1.66
N GLY A 139 -1.50 -13.07 1.66
CA GLY A 139 -1.11 -11.81 2.27
C GLY A 139 -1.36 -10.62 1.36
N TYR A 140 -0.31 -9.82 1.11
CA TYR A 140 -0.37 -8.57 0.36
C TYR A 140 0.62 -8.58 -0.80
N GLU A 141 0.24 -7.98 -1.92
CA GLU A 141 1.11 -7.78 -3.09
C GLU A 141 0.96 -6.39 -3.70
N ILE A 142 1.94 -5.98 -4.50
CA ILE A 142 1.87 -4.71 -5.22
C ILE A 142 0.97 -4.91 -6.43
N GLY A 143 -0.24 -4.36 -6.36
CA GLY A 143 -1.17 -4.33 -7.49
C GLY A 143 -0.66 -3.41 -8.61
N THR A 144 -0.23 -2.20 -8.25
CA THR A 144 0.46 -1.30 -9.20
C THR A 144 1.38 -0.29 -8.50
N GLU A 145 2.41 0.16 -9.21
CA GLU A 145 3.29 1.27 -8.83
C GLU A 145 3.45 2.22 -10.02
N ILE A 146 3.12 3.49 -9.82
CA ILE A 146 3.10 4.48 -10.88
C ILE A 146 3.86 5.73 -10.45
N ASN A 147 4.85 6.12 -11.26
CA ASN A 147 5.48 7.43 -11.14
C ASN A 147 4.58 8.46 -11.82
N LEU A 148 3.86 9.26 -11.02
CA LEU A 148 2.90 10.25 -11.53
C LEU A 148 3.60 11.44 -12.21
N GLY A 149 4.84 11.72 -11.81
CA GLY A 149 5.69 12.69 -12.49
C GLY A 149 6.35 13.66 -11.53
N THR A 150 6.88 14.75 -12.09
CA THR A 150 7.54 15.82 -11.34
C THR A 150 6.97 17.16 -11.73
N VAL A 151 6.55 17.93 -10.73
CA VAL A 151 6.20 19.34 -10.88
C VAL A 151 7.29 20.22 -10.31
N SER A 152 7.49 21.40 -10.90
CA SER A 152 8.55 22.32 -10.52
C SER A 152 8.04 23.74 -10.38
N GLY A 153 8.57 24.46 -9.40
CA GLY A 153 8.34 25.88 -9.18
C GLY A 153 9.65 26.61 -8.90
N PRO A 154 9.65 27.96 -8.91
CA PRO A 154 10.80 28.72 -8.46
C PRO A 154 11.12 28.38 -7.00
N THR A 155 12.40 28.36 -6.62
CA THR A 155 12.84 28.05 -5.23
C THR A 155 12.19 28.95 -4.17
N SER A 156 11.74 30.14 -4.54
CA SER A 156 11.07 31.09 -3.65
C SER A 156 9.59 30.77 -3.35
N LYS A 157 8.98 29.79 -4.04
CA LYS A 157 7.56 29.45 -3.87
C LYS A 157 7.41 27.93 -3.65
N PRO A 158 6.78 27.49 -2.55
CA PRO A 158 6.41 26.10 -2.36
C PRO A 158 5.56 25.54 -3.49
N VAL A 159 5.90 24.32 -3.91
CA VAL A 159 5.12 23.57 -4.89
C VAL A 159 4.05 22.77 -4.15
N GLU A 160 2.79 23.02 -4.49
CA GLU A 160 1.63 22.28 -4.00
C GLU A 160 1.58 20.86 -4.62
N GLU A 161 0.88 19.92 -3.96
CA GLU A 161 0.64 18.62 -4.59
C GLU A 161 -0.25 18.80 -5.81
N TYR A 162 0.15 18.14 -6.89
CA TYR A 162 -0.55 18.24 -8.16
C TYR A 162 -1.56 17.11 -8.35
N TRP A 163 -1.32 15.97 -7.71
CA TRP A 163 -2.18 14.79 -7.74
C TRP A 163 -2.76 14.52 -6.36
N GLY A 164 -3.91 13.84 -6.29
CA GLY A 164 -4.49 13.28 -5.07
C GLY A 164 -5.35 12.06 -5.39
N ILE A 165 -5.54 11.15 -4.44
CA ILE A 165 -6.39 9.98 -4.61
C ILE A 165 -7.67 10.08 -3.77
N ARG A 166 -8.72 9.41 -4.23
CA ARG A 166 -9.99 9.28 -3.53
C ARG A 166 -10.58 7.90 -3.73
N LEU A 167 -11.30 7.43 -2.72
CA LEU A 167 -12.14 6.25 -2.86
C LEU A 167 -13.30 6.50 -3.83
N LEU A 168 -13.45 5.62 -4.80
CA LEU A 168 -14.62 5.50 -5.66
C LEU A 168 -15.33 4.19 -5.29
N LYS A 169 -16.56 4.25 -4.77
CA LYS A 169 -17.27 3.05 -4.29
C LYS A 169 -17.66 2.12 -5.43
N SER A 170 -17.99 0.86 -5.15
CA SER A 170 -18.62 -0.01 -6.15
C SER A 170 -19.93 0.59 -6.69
N GLY A 171 -20.24 0.27 -7.95
CA GLY A 171 -21.42 0.78 -8.66
C GLY A 171 -21.09 1.55 -9.94
N THR A 172 -22.09 2.27 -10.45
CA THR A 172 -21.99 3.07 -11.67
C THR A 172 -21.76 4.53 -11.30
N HIS A 173 -20.70 5.10 -11.83
CA HIS A 173 -20.31 6.49 -11.61
C HIS A 173 -20.36 7.27 -12.91
N THR A 174 -20.89 8.47 -12.85
CA THR A 174 -20.79 9.43 -13.96
C THR A 174 -19.71 10.43 -13.64
N VAL A 175 -18.62 10.39 -14.40
CA VAL A 175 -17.57 11.40 -14.34
C VAL A 175 -17.88 12.48 -15.37
N THR A 176 -18.32 13.65 -14.88
CA THR A 176 -18.63 14.81 -15.73
C THR A 176 -17.43 15.75 -15.83
N VAL A 177 -17.14 16.18 -17.05
CA VAL A 177 -15.95 16.97 -17.38
C VAL A 177 -16.36 18.21 -18.15
N THR A 178 -16.21 19.38 -17.55
CA THR A 178 -16.47 20.66 -18.23
C THR A 178 -15.24 21.13 -19.02
N LYS A 179 -15.29 21.03 -20.34
CA LYS A 179 -14.25 21.48 -21.28
C LYS A 179 -14.80 22.61 -22.16
N ASN A 180 -14.19 23.80 -22.09
CA ASN A 180 -14.57 24.95 -22.92
C ASN A 180 -16.08 25.27 -22.89
N GLY A 181 -16.76 25.03 -21.75
CA GLY A 181 -18.20 25.21 -21.60
C GLY A 181 -19.06 24.00 -22.01
N TYR A 182 -18.47 22.91 -22.51
CA TYR A 182 -19.15 21.66 -22.85
C TYR A 182 -18.90 20.60 -21.79
N GLU A 183 -19.96 19.93 -21.34
CA GLU A 183 -19.88 18.80 -20.42
C GLU A 183 -19.74 17.49 -21.21
N LYS A 184 -18.68 16.75 -20.93
CA LYS A 184 -18.51 15.37 -21.40
C LYS A 184 -18.68 14.44 -20.21
N GLU A 185 -19.63 13.53 -20.31
CA GLU A 185 -19.85 12.50 -19.30
C GLU A 185 -19.17 11.20 -19.71
N THR A 186 -18.48 10.58 -18.76
CA THR A 186 -17.91 9.23 -18.92
C THR A 186 -18.52 8.36 -17.83
N ILE A 187 -19.13 7.25 -18.24
CA ILE A 187 -19.69 6.27 -17.30
C ILE A 187 -18.60 5.27 -16.94
N VAL A 188 -18.38 5.07 -15.65
CA VAL A 188 -17.44 4.10 -15.10
C VAL A 188 -18.24 3.12 -14.25
N GLU A 189 -18.22 1.85 -14.64
CA GLU A 189 -18.86 0.77 -13.89
C GLU A 189 -17.81 0.00 -13.11
N LEU A 190 -17.95 -0.02 -11.79
CA LEU A 190 -17.05 -0.73 -10.90
C LEU A 190 -17.78 -1.86 -10.19
N LYS A 191 -17.28 -3.08 -10.37
CA LYS A 191 -17.78 -4.27 -9.66
C LYS A 191 -17.47 -4.19 -8.15
N TYR A 192 -16.30 -3.66 -7.80
CA TYR A 192 -15.78 -3.49 -6.45
C TYR A 192 -15.36 -2.04 -6.22
N ASP A 193 -14.79 -1.69 -5.07
CA ASP A 193 -14.29 -0.33 -4.88
C ASP A 193 -13.12 -0.03 -5.85
N GLY A 194 -12.88 1.24 -6.13
CA GLY A 194 -11.82 1.71 -7.01
C GLY A 194 -11.16 2.97 -6.45
N ILE A 195 -10.08 3.39 -7.10
CA ILE A 195 -9.31 4.57 -6.72
C ILE A 195 -9.40 5.60 -7.84
N TYR A 196 -9.99 6.74 -7.53
CA TYR A 196 -9.97 7.90 -8.43
C TYR A 196 -8.69 8.70 -8.18
N LEU A 197 -7.83 8.78 -9.19
CA LEU A 197 -6.70 9.70 -9.22
C LEU A 197 -7.19 11.06 -9.73
N ALA A 198 -7.27 12.01 -8.82
CA ALA A 198 -7.46 13.42 -9.12
C ALA A 198 -6.12 14.07 -9.48
N SER A 199 -6.19 15.04 -10.39
CA SER A 199 -5.08 15.90 -10.76
C SER A 199 -5.60 17.30 -11.09
N ILE A 200 -4.72 18.29 -10.96
CA ILE A 200 -5.01 19.67 -11.35
C ILE A 200 -5.33 19.74 -12.86
N ASP A 201 -4.58 19.03 -13.72
CA ASP A 201 -4.92 18.86 -15.13
C ASP A 201 -5.87 17.66 -15.33
N PRO A 202 -7.14 17.88 -15.74
CA PRO A 202 -8.08 16.81 -16.02
C PRO A 202 -7.54 15.70 -16.92
N ALA A 203 -6.64 15.98 -17.87
CA ALA A 203 -6.12 14.96 -18.77
C ALA A 203 -5.32 13.84 -18.09
N GLU A 204 -4.85 14.09 -16.85
CA GLU A 204 -4.00 13.16 -16.09
C GLU A 204 -4.78 12.44 -14.97
N ARG A 205 -6.12 12.49 -15.01
CA ARG A 205 -6.96 11.75 -14.07
C ARG A 205 -7.28 10.37 -14.61
N SER A 206 -7.36 9.43 -13.69
CA SER A 206 -7.61 8.02 -14.00
C SER A 206 -8.45 7.38 -12.91
N VAL A 207 -9.09 6.26 -13.25
CA VAL A 207 -9.67 5.35 -12.26
C VAL A 207 -8.84 4.08 -12.25
N PHE A 208 -8.42 3.65 -11.07
CA PHE A 208 -7.83 2.33 -10.85
C PHE A 208 -8.88 1.39 -10.28
N TYR A 209 -8.97 0.20 -10.87
CA TYR A 209 -9.89 -0.85 -10.43
C TYR A 209 -9.18 -2.20 -10.51
N ALA A 210 -9.61 -3.17 -9.71
CA ALA A 210 -9.05 -4.52 -9.76
C ALA A 210 -10.05 -5.53 -10.34
N ASP A 211 -9.51 -6.51 -11.03
CA ASP A 211 -10.21 -7.72 -11.45
C ASP A 211 -9.34 -8.97 -11.20
N ASN A 212 -9.78 -10.12 -11.69
CA ASN A 212 -9.06 -11.40 -11.52
C ASN A 212 -7.65 -11.42 -12.14
N ASN A 213 -7.30 -10.43 -12.98
CA ASN A 213 -6.02 -10.29 -13.67
C ASN A 213 -5.12 -9.20 -13.05
N GLY A 214 -5.57 -8.53 -11.98
CA GLY A 214 -4.79 -7.51 -11.26
C GLY A 214 -5.44 -6.12 -11.27
N VAL A 215 -4.64 -5.10 -10.98
CA VAL A 215 -5.07 -3.70 -10.96
C VAL A 215 -4.88 -3.06 -12.34
N HIS A 216 -5.93 -2.44 -12.85
CA HIS A 216 -5.97 -1.78 -14.15
C HIS A 216 -6.18 -0.29 -14.01
N GLU A 217 -5.69 0.46 -14.99
CA GLU A 217 -5.90 1.90 -15.12
C GLU A 217 -6.90 2.18 -16.26
N LEU A 218 -8.00 2.85 -15.92
CA LEU A 218 -8.88 3.49 -16.88
C LEU A 218 -8.53 4.98 -16.96
N ALA A 219 -7.74 5.35 -17.96
CA ALA A 219 -7.46 6.75 -18.24
C ALA A 219 -8.75 7.47 -18.64
N LEU A 220 -9.06 8.56 -17.94
CA LEU A 220 -10.20 9.40 -18.27
C LEU A 220 -9.68 10.44 -19.27
N ASP A 221 -9.61 10.11 -20.56
CA ASP A 221 -9.17 11.06 -21.58
C ASP A 221 -10.13 12.27 -21.63
N MET A 222 -9.70 13.31 -20.92
CA MET A 222 -10.39 14.57 -20.73
C MET A 222 -9.83 15.70 -21.61
N GLY A 223 -8.83 15.38 -22.44
CA GLY A 223 -8.10 16.33 -23.27
C GLY A 223 -7.11 17.20 -22.49
N SER A 224 -5.90 17.34 -23.02
CA SER A 224 -4.80 18.09 -22.42
C SER A 224 -5.14 19.56 -22.13
N ILE A 225 -4.91 20.02 -20.89
CA ILE A 225 -4.76 21.46 -20.63
C ILE A 225 -3.27 21.79 -20.79
N ALA A 226 -2.94 22.84 -21.52
CA ALA A 226 -1.56 23.30 -21.60
C ALA A 226 -1.05 23.61 -20.18
N LYS A 227 0.05 22.98 -19.77
CA LYS A 227 0.70 23.14 -18.45
C LYS A 227 0.98 24.63 -18.19
N LYS A 228 0.02 25.33 -17.58
CA LYS A 228 0.20 26.69 -17.08
C LYS A 228 0.62 26.58 -15.63
N ALA A 229 1.62 27.38 -15.25
CA ALA A 229 1.96 27.63 -13.87
C ALA A 229 0.67 27.89 -13.08
N ALA A 230 0.54 27.27 -11.91
CA ALA A 230 -0.66 27.29 -11.09
C ALA A 230 -1.15 28.73 -10.84
N ASP A 231 -2.07 29.17 -11.70
CA ASP A 231 -2.92 30.32 -11.50
C ASP A 231 -4.33 29.78 -11.26
N ARG A 232 -4.86 30.14 -10.09
CA ARG A 232 -6.19 29.79 -9.60
C ARG A 232 -7.23 29.95 -10.71
N ALA A 233 -7.87 28.86 -11.09
CA ALA A 233 -9.08 28.90 -11.89
C ALA A 233 -10.12 27.99 -11.22
N ASP A 234 -11.14 28.63 -10.66
CA ASP A 234 -12.32 28.05 -10.06
C ASP A 234 -12.97 27.03 -10.99
N ARG A 235 -12.99 25.76 -10.59
CA ARG A 235 -13.84 24.73 -11.19
C ARG A 235 -14.35 23.80 -10.10
N VAL A 236 -15.62 23.96 -9.77
CA VAL A 236 -16.37 23.07 -8.88
C VAL A 236 -16.61 21.76 -9.62
N ILE A 237 -16.11 20.64 -9.08
CA ILE A 237 -16.49 19.30 -9.53
C ILE A 237 -17.45 18.75 -8.49
N MET A 238 -18.72 18.65 -8.85
CA MET A 238 -19.70 17.91 -8.05
C MET A 238 -19.58 16.43 -8.41
N VAL A 239 -19.17 15.60 -7.44
CA VAL A 239 -19.36 14.15 -7.50
C VAL A 239 -20.75 13.91 -6.92
N LYS A 240 -21.67 13.37 -7.72
CA LYS A 240 -22.99 12.92 -7.27
C LYS A 240 -23.03 11.41 -7.25
#